data_AF-A0A831UZU6-F1
#
_entry.id   AF-A0A831UZU6-F1
#
_cell.length_a   1.000
_cell.length_b   1.000
_cell.length_c   1.000
_cell.angle_alpha   90.00
_cell.angle_beta   90.00
_cell.angle_gamma   90.00
#
_symmetry.space_group_name_H-M   'P 1'
#
loop_
_entity.id
_entity.type
_entity.pdbx_description
1 polymer ?
#
loop_
_entity_poly.entity_id
_entity_poly.type
_entity_poly.pdbx_seq_one_letter_code
_entity_poly.pdbx_strand_id
1 'polypeptide(L)'
;PDETPLGSADYYARIADAQRAAFLDREQHGDPRFVDAPLSAYADPELARLRRDDLAAAREAADRLGWPVIVKPTADGSSVGVSKVDGPEAVEAAFRDAAAHGEVMVEQFIKGGEYTVAILGEDSLPTIRIEASAEHAFYDYQAKYEAEDTGYRIPCGLSADEEASMAETAQAAFRLIGARGWGRVDFMRDAEGGHWLIEVNTVPGMTSHSLVPMAARAVGVEFPSLCRAILEQTLVTPSGSRAGGETADGAD
;
A
#
# COMPACT_ATOMS: atom_id res chain seq x y z
N PRO A 1 -24.21 -6.61 3.48
CA PRO A 1 -23.95 -5.15 3.32
C PRO A 1 -23.49 -4.91 1.88
N ASP A 2 -24.08 -3.93 1.19
CA ASP A 2 -23.87 -3.64 -0.24
C ASP A 2 -22.39 -3.74 -0.66
N GLU A 3 -22.05 -4.80 -1.40
CA GLU A 3 -20.74 -5.02 -2.02
C GLU A 3 -20.70 -4.32 -3.38
N THR A 4 -20.82 -3.00 -3.38
CA THR A 4 -20.38 -2.24 -4.55
C THR A 4 -18.85 -2.18 -4.45
N PRO A 5 -18.09 -2.67 -5.45
CA PRO A 5 -16.65 -2.47 -5.48
C PRO A 5 -16.36 -0.97 -5.28
N LEU A 6 -15.44 -0.65 -4.38
CA LEU A 6 -15.05 0.73 -4.15
C LEU A 6 -14.67 1.35 -5.50
N GLY A 7 -15.34 2.45 -5.85
CA GLY A 7 -14.87 3.28 -6.95
C GLY A 7 -13.44 3.68 -6.65
N SER A 8 -12.58 3.71 -7.66
CA SER A 8 -11.15 3.94 -7.48
C SER A 8 -10.88 5.28 -6.74
N ALA A 9 -11.77 6.27 -6.81
CA ALA A 9 -11.72 7.51 -6.02
C ALA A 9 -11.86 7.31 -4.50
N ASP A 10 -12.80 6.48 -4.04
CA ASP A 10 -12.97 6.18 -2.61
C ASP A 10 -11.79 5.37 -2.07
N TYR A 11 -11.22 4.48 -2.91
CA TYR A 11 -10.04 3.70 -2.57
C TYR A 11 -8.80 4.58 -2.29
N TYR A 12 -8.46 5.53 -3.16
CA TYR A 12 -7.29 6.41 -2.93
C TYR A 12 -7.53 7.47 -1.87
N ALA A 13 -8.77 7.98 -1.74
CA ALA A 13 -9.11 8.87 -0.64
C ALA A 13 -8.88 8.18 0.72
N ARG A 14 -9.27 6.91 0.83
CA ARG A 14 -9.00 6.08 2.00
C ARG A 14 -7.51 5.81 2.21
N ILE A 15 -6.73 5.62 1.15
CA ILE A 15 -5.26 5.52 1.28
C ILE A 15 -4.67 6.82 1.84
N ALA A 16 -5.09 7.98 1.33
CA ALA A 16 -4.65 9.28 1.81
C ALA A 16 -5.07 9.51 3.27
N ASP A 17 -6.30 9.12 3.63
CA ASP A 17 -6.78 9.17 5.01
C ASP A 17 -5.98 8.25 5.94
N ALA A 18 -5.56 7.07 5.48
CA ALA A 18 -4.70 6.17 6.25
C ALA A 18 -3.30 6.78 6.49
N GLN A 19 -2.69 7.37 5.45
CA GLN A 19 -1.43 8.10 5.59
C GLN A 19 -1.57 9.25 6.58
N ARG A 20 -2.67 10.02 6.50
CA ARG A 20 -2.97 11.12 7.41
C ARG A 20 -3.17 10.65 8.85
N ALA A 21 -3.92 9.57 9.06
CA ALA A 21 -4.16 9.03 10.40
C ALA A 21 -2.86 8.54 11.05
N ALA A 22 -2.02 7.81 10.30
CA ALA A 22 -0.70 7.39 10.76
C ALA A 22 0.21 8.59 11.09
N PHE A 23 0.10 9.69 10.34
CA PHE A 23 0.86 10.91 10.60
C PHE A 23 0.40 11.62 11.88
N LEU A 24 -0.91 11.77 12.10
CA LEU A 24 -1.49 12.45 13.27
C LEU A 24 -1.29 11.66 14.57
N ASP A 25 -1.26 10.33 14.52
CA ASP A 25 -0.99 9.49 15.69
C ASP A 25 0.46 9.67 16.21
N ARG A 26 1.41 9.95 15.30
CA ARG A 26 2.81 10.27 15.62
C ARG A 26 2.97 11.63 16.32
N GLU A 27 2.11 12.62 16.03
CA GLU A 27 2.15 13.93 16.72
C GLU A 27 1.86 13.80 18.23
N GLN A 28 1.11 12.79 18.67
CA GLN A 28 0.78 12.60 20.08
C GLN A 28 1.99 12.11 20.93
N HIS A 29 3.12 11.80 20.30
CA HIS A 29 4.31 11.24 20.96
C HIS A 29 5.50 12.22 21.14
N GLY A 30 5.34 13.51 20.81
CA GLY A 30 6.23 14.59 21.29
C GLY A 30 7.65 14.64 20.72
N ASP A 31 7.87 14.22 19.47
CA ASP A 31 9.19 14.28 18.81
C ASP A 31 9.50 15.68 18.25
N PRO A 32 10.61 16.34 18.67
CA PRO A 32 10.93 17.72 18.32
C PRO A 32 11.35 17.96 16.86
N ARG A 33 11.37 16.94 16.00
CA ARG A 33 11.55 17.09 14.55
C ARG A 33 10.26 17.44 13.81
N PHE A 34 9.10 17.31 14.49
CA PHE A 34 7.77 17.50 13.91
C PHE A 34 7.08 18.80 14.34
N VAL A 35 7.75 19.66 15.13
CA VAL A 35 7.13 20.85 15.75
C VAL A 35 7.13 22.11 14.87
N ASP A 36 7.83 22.10 13.72
CA ASP A 36 8.02 23.30 12.89
C ASP A 36 7.71 23.11 11.40
N ALA A 37 7.21 21.94 10.97
CA ALA A 37 6.74 21.75 9.60
C ALA A 37 5.23 22.02 9.52
N PRO A 38 4.77 23.00 8.73
CA PRO A 38 3.35 23.32 8.67
C PRO A 38 2.54 22.11 8.17
N LEU A 39 1.38 21.86 8.77
CA LEU A 39 0.42 20.79 8.40
C LEU A 39 0.18 20.69 6.88
N SER A 40 0.32 21.79 6.13
CA SER A 40 0.24 21.84 4.66
C SER A 40 1.35 21.10 3.92
N ALA A 41 2.45 20.72 4.58
CA ALA A 41 3.54 19.94 3.97
C ALA A 41 3.22 18.44 3.86
N TYR A 42 2.24 17.96 4.63
CA TYR A 42 1.86 16.53 4.70
C TYR A 42 0.37 16.29 4.44
N ALA A 43 -0.47 17.33 4.54
CA ALA A 43 -1.91 17.27 4.35
C ALA A 43 -2.37 17.54 2.91
N ASP A 44 -1.46 17.63 1.93
CA ASP A 44 -1.88 17.89 0.55
C ASP A 44 -0.97 17.22 -0.51
N PRO A 45 -1.05 15.88 -0.70
CA PRO A 45 -1.10 15.40 -2.06
C PRO A 45 -2.52 15.72 -2.52
N GLU A 46 -2.73 16.87 -3.17
CA GLU A 46 -3.88 17.01 -4.05
C GLU A 46 -3.63 15.97 -5.15
N LEU A 47 -4.05 14.74 -4.84
CA LEU A 47 -4.30 13.61 -5.72
C LEU A 47 -5.32 14.13 -6.71
N ALA A 48 -4.82 14.90 -7.67
CA ALA A 48 -5.60 15.31 -8.81
C ALA A 48 -5.86 14.00 -9.57
N ARG A 49 -7.00 13.41 -9.28
CA ARG A 49 -7.61 12.43 -10.18
C ARG A 49 -8.02 13.19 -11.41
N LEU A 50 -7.35 12.87 -12.50
CA LEU A 50 -7.60 13.52 -13.76
C LEU A 50 -8.44 12.59 -14.57
N ARG A 51 -9.53 13.14 -15.10
CA ARG A 51 -10.32 12.43 -16.10
C ARG A 51 -9.39 12.03 -17.25
N ARG A 52 -9.69 10.89 -17.90
CA ARG A 52 -8.86 10.30 -18.99
C ARG A 52 -8.54 11.28 -20.14
N ASP A 53 -9.25 12.39 -20.21
CA ASP A 53 -9.21 13.43 -21.21
C ASP A 53 -8.59 14.77 -20.73
N ASP A 54 -8.15 14.88 -19.48
CA ASP A 54 -7.73 16.15 -18.88
C ASP A 54 -6.20 16.29 -18.71
N LEU A 55 -5.50 16.35 -19.85
CA LEU A 55 -4.06 16.66 -19.88
C LEU A 55 -3.73 18.02 -19.25
N ALA A 56 -4.65 18.99 -19.32
CA ALA A 56 -4.43 20.32 -18.76
C ALA A 56 -4.32 20.25 -17.24
N ALA A 57 -5.24 19.53 -16.60
CA ALA A 57 -5.19 19.30 -15.18
C ALA A 57 -3.99 18.40 -14.78
N ALA A 58 -3.43 17.59 -15.70
CA ALA A 58 -2.20 16.81 -15.46
C ALA A 58 -0.97 17.69 -15.34
N ARG A 59 -0.90 18.70 -16.21
CA ARG A 59 0.15 19.73 -16.15
C ARG A 59 0.01 20.56 -14.88
N GLU A 60 -1.21 21.02 -14.58
CA GLU A 60 -1.47 21.83 -13.38
C GLU A 60 -1.13 21.06 -12.10
N ALA A 61 -1.52 19.78 -12.01
CA ALA A 61 -1.16 18.93 -10.89
C ALA A 61 0.34 18.73 -10.76
N ALA A 62 1.04 18.46 -11.85
CA ALA A 62 2.48 18.27 -11.82
C ALA A 62 3.24 19.55 -11.44
N ASP A 63 2.82 20.71 -11.95
CA ASP A 63 3.43 22.00 -11.62
C ASP A 63 3.21 22.38 -10.15
N ARG A 64 2.05 22.04 -9.58
CA ARG A 64 1.75 22.24 -8.15
C ARG A 64 2.52 21.29 -7.24
N LEU A 65 2.58 20.01 -7.58
CA LEU A 65 3.32 18.99 -6.82
C LEU A 65 4.84 19.18 -6.90
N GLY A 66 5.31 19.82 -7.96
CA GLY A 66 6.72 19.99 -8.25
C GLY A 66 7.34 18.75 -8.89
N TRP A 67 8.36 19.00 -9.72
CA TRP A 67 9.03 17.95 -10.48
C TRP A 67 10.19 17.31 -9.68
N PRO A 68 10.46 16.00 -9.85
CA PRO A 68 9.75 15.04 -10.69
C PRO A 68 8.41 14.55 -10.09
N VAL A 69 7.52 14.05 -10.96
CA VAL A 69 6.25 13.40 -10.57
C VAL A 69 6.14 11.97 -11.12
N ILE A 70 5.24 11.17 -10.56
CA ILE A 70 4.79 9.90 -11.11
C ILE A 70 3.45 10.12 -11.80
N VAL A 71 3.33 9.67 -13.05
CA VAL A 71 2.06 9.61 -13.79
C VAL A 71 1.71 8.14 -14.00
N LYS A 72 0.53 7.70 -13.53
CA LYS A 72 0.13 6.29 -13.57
C LYS A 72 -1.37 6.07 -13.75
N PRO A 73 -1.81 4.89 -14.23
CA PRO A 73 -3.22 4.53 -14.20
C PRO A 73 -3.72 4.33 -12.76
N THR A 74 -4.98 4.62 -12.51
CA THR A 74 -5.60 4.47 -11.18
C THR A 74 -6.06 3.04 -10.86
N ALA A 75 -6.10 2.12 -11.82
CA ALA A 75 -6.86 0.87 -11.68
C ALA A 75 -6.12 -0.36 -12.20
N ASP A 76 -4.80 -0.31 -12.35
CA ASP A 76 -4.04 -1.45 -12.84
C ASP A 76 -2.86 -1.78 -11.94
N GLY A 77 -2.76 -3.07 -11.61
CA GLY A 77 -1.59 -3.62 -10.93
C GLY A 77 -0.45 -3.87 -11.91
N SER A 78 0.75 -4.13 -11.38
CA SER A 78 1.96 -4.52 -12.14
C SER A 78 2.77 -3.37 -12.77
N SER A 79 2.57 -2.13 -12.35
CA SER A 79 3.37 -0.96 -12.82
C SER A 79 3.27 -0.66 -14.34
N VAL A 80 2.26 -1.19 -15.04
CA VAL A 80 2.02 -0.89 -16.46
C VAL A 80 1.46 0.52 -16.60
N GLY A 81 1.99 1.29 -17.56
CA GLY A 81 1.59 2.70 -17.78
C GLY A 81 2.11 3.68 -16.72
N VAL A 82 3.00 3.25 -15.82
CA VAL A 82 3.63 4.10 -14.80
C VAL A 82 4.86 4.78 -15.42
N SER A 83 4.91 6.11 -15.32
CA SER A 83 6.01 6.93 -15.82
C SER A 83 6.49 7.89 -14.75
N LYS A 84 7.81 7.93 -14.52
CA LYS A 84 8.45 9.05 -13.83
C LYS A 84 8.69 10.19 -14.82
N VAL A 85 8.23 11.38 -14.49
CA VAL A 85 8.28 12.56 -15.34
C VAL A 85 9.13 13.62 -14.65
N ASP A 86 10.29 13.95 -15.22
CA ASP A 86 11.23 14.92 -14.64
C ASP A 86 10.93 16.38 -14.99
N GLY A 87 10.01 16.64 -15.92
CA GLY A 87 9.69 18.00 -16.37
C GLY A 87 8.47 18.09 -17.28
N PRO A 88 7.99 19.32 -17.55
CA PRO A 88 6.76 19.59 -18.28
C PRO A 88 6.78 19.09 -19.73
N GLU A 89 7.95 18.88 -20.32
CA GLU A 89 8.10 18.41 -21.69
C GLU A 89 7.63 16.95 -21.87
N ALA A 90 7.74 16.13 -20.83
CA ALA A 90 7.47 14.69 -20.89
C ALA A 90 6.07 14.29 -20.37
N VAL A 91 5.38 15.19 -19.68
CA VAL A 91 4.09 14.90 -19.02
C VAL A 91 2.98 14.50 -20.00
N GLU A 92 2.99 15.05 -21.21
CA GLU A 92 1.97 14.72 -22.21
C GLU A 92 2.11 13.29 -22.74
N ALA A 93 3.35 12.83 -22.96
CA ALA A 93 3.60 11.46 -23.37
C ALA A 93 3.20 10.48 -22.25
N ALA A 94 3.64 10.76 -21.03
CA ALA A 94 3.33 9.96 -19.84
C ALA A 94 1.82 9.88 -19.56
N PHE A 95 1.09 11.00 -19.69
CA PHE A 95 -0.37 11.02 -19.52
C PHE A 95 -1.07 10.15 -20.55
N ARG A 96 -0.67 10.24 -21.83
CA ARG A 96 -1.28 9.42 -22.89
C ARG A 96 -1.04 7.93 -22.70
N ASP A 97 0.17 7.56 -22.26
CA ASP A 97 0.51 6.18 -21.93
C ASP A 97 -0.38 5.66 -20.79
N ALA A 98 -0.43 6.37 -19.66
CA ALA A 98 -1.30 6.01 -18.54
C ALA A 98 -2.80 5.98 -18.92
N ALA A 99 -3.27 6.93 -19.72
CA ALA A 99 -4.66 7.04 -20.15
C ALA A 99 -5.11 5.89 -21.06
N ALA A 100 -4.18 5.20 -21.72
CA ALA A 100 -4.48 4.00 -22.50
C ALA A 100 -4.96 2.84 -21.61
N HIS A 101 -4.61 2.85 -20.33
CA HIS A 101 -4.96 1.81 -19.36
C HIS A 101 -6.10 2.20 -18.43
N GLY A 102 -6.36 3.50 -18.22
CA GLY A 102 -7.37 3.89 -17.25
C GLY A 102 -7.53 5.37 -17.03
N GLU A 103 -8.23 5.72 -15.94
CA GLU A 103 -8.11 7.07 -15.37
C GLU A 103 -6.67 7.29 -14.92
N VAL A 104 -6.20 8.53 -14.99
CA VAL A 104 -4.80 8.87 -14.74
C VAL A 104 -4.68 9.56 -13.39
N MET A 105 -3.60 9.25 -12.70
CA MET A 105 -3.19 9.85 -11.44
C MET A 105 -1.81 10.47 -11.59
N VAL A 106 -1.64 11.65 -11.00
CA VAL A 106 -0.34 12.32 -10.87
C VAL A 106 0.01 12.38 -9.39
N GLU A 107 1.17 11.89 -9.02
CA GLU A 107 1.67 11.84 -7.65
C GLU A 107 3.06 12.47 -7.57
N GLN A 108 3.41 13.01 -6.40
CA GLN A 108 4.77 13.42 -6.15
C GLN A 108 5.73 12.22 -6.24
N PHE A 109 6.90 12.42 -6.86
CA PHE A 109 7.94 11.41 -6.80
C PHE A 109 8.62 11.41 -5.42
N ILE A 110 8.47 10.32 -4.68
CA ILE A 110 9.15 10.12 -3.41
C ILE A 110 10.50 9.43 -3.67
N LYS A 111 11.58 10.16 -3.44
CA LYS A 111 12.94 9.60 -3.55
C LYS A 111 13.30 8.83 -2.27
N GLY A 112 13.57 7.54 -2.40
CA GLY A 112 14.12 6.76 -1.29
C GLY A 112 13.98 5.25 -1.50
N GLY A 113 13.84 4.51 -0.39
CA GLY A 113 13.74 3.06 -0.42
C GLY A 113 12.30 2.59 -0.61
N GLU A 114 12.11 1.47 -1.30
CA GLU A 114 10.80 0.84 -1.48
C GLU A 114 10.64 -0.34 -0.51
N TYR A 115 9.47 -0.43 0.11
CA TYR A 115 9.16 -1.42 1.14
C TYR A 115 7.77 -2.00 0.93
N THR A 116 7.57 -3.25 1.33
CA THR A 116 6.24 -3.87 1.37
C THR A 116 6.00 -4.55 2.71
N VAL A 117 4.77 -4.43 3.20
CA VAL A 117 4.28 -5.14 4.39
C VAL A 117 3.17 -6.08 3.96
N ALA A 118 3.40 -7.38 4.11
CA ALA A 118 2.36 -8.37 3.87
C ALA A 118 1.41 -8.47 5.08
N ILE A 119 0.11 -8.52 4.81
CA ILE A 119 -0.95 -8.62 5.80
C ILE A 119 -1.56 -10.02 5.74
N LEU A 120 -1.76 -10.66 6.88
CA LEU A 120 -2.43 -11.94 7.04
C LEU A 120 -3.41 -11.86 8.21
N GLY A 121 -4.68 -11.59 7.92
CA GLY A 121 -5.72 -11.37 8.92
C GLY A 121 -5.46 -10.08 9.68
N GLU A 122 -5.31 -10.20 11.00
CA GLU A 122 -4.98 -9.07 11.88
C GLU A 122 -3.47 -8.90 12.09
N ASP A 123 -2.65 -9.80 11.53
CA ASP A 123 -1.20 -9.80 11.69
C ASP A 123 -0.49 -9.20 10.47
N SER A 124 0.60 -8.48 10.75
CA SER A 124 1.58 -8.07 9.72
C SER A 124 2.76 -9.01 9.73
N LEU A 125 3.19 -9.46 8.56
CA LEU A 125 4.42 -10.23 8.39
C LEU A 125 5.64 -9.28 8.30
N PRO A 126 6.89 -9.78 8.45
CA PRO A 126 8.07 -8.93 8.38
C PRO A 126 8.12 -8.08 7.12
N THR A 127 8.57 -6.84 7.28
CA THR A 127 8.69 -5.91 6.17
C THR A 127 9.79 -6.38 5.23
N ILE A 128 9.55 -6.26 3.93
CA ILE A 128 10.54 -6.55 2.89
C ILE A 128 10.99 -5.21 2.32
N ARG A 129 12.31 -4.99 2.28
CA ARG A 129 12.86 -3.92 1.43
C ARG A 129 13.04 -4.44 0.02
N ILE A 130 12.50 -3.71 -0.94
CA ILE A 130 12.66 -3.98 -2.37
C ILE A 130 13.85 -3.15 -2.85
N GLU A 131 14.87 -3.83 -3.35
CA GLU A 131 16.07 -3.23 -3.91
C GLU A 131 15.99 -3.39 -5.42
N ALA A 132 15.31 -2.44 -6.09
CA ALA A 132 15.29 -2.37 -7.54
C ALA A 132 16.75 -2.26 -8.06
N SER A 133 17.02 -2.95 -9.16
CA SER A 133 18.34 -2.94 -9.80
C SER A 133 18.77 -1.53 -10.19
N ALA A 134 20.08 -1.27 -10.16
CA ALA A 134 20.67 0.02 -10.52
C ALA A 134 20.39 0.42 -11.98
N GLU A 135 19.93 -0.52 -12.82
CA GLU A 135 19.54 -0.29 -14.21
C GLU A 135 18.10 0.22 -14.36
N HIS A 136 17.27 0.13 -13.31
CA HIS A 136 15.87 0.57 -13.31
C HIS A 136 15.67 1.82 -12.44
N ALA A 137 14.96 2.81 -12.97
CA ALA A 137 14.67 4.05 -12.25
C ALA A 137 13.65 3.87 -11.09
N PHE A 138 12.85 2.79 -11.11
CA PHE A 138 11.88 2.38 -10.09
C PHE A 138 11.45 0.90 -10.29
N TYR A 139 10.72 0.30 -9.34
CA TYR A 139 10.23 -1.09 -9.41
C TYR A 139 9.05 -1.24 -10.41
N ASP A 140 9.40 -1.24 -11.68
CA ASP A 140 8.50 -1.37 -12.82
C ASP A 140 8.07 -2.84 -13.09
N TYR A 141 7.28 -3.06 -14.14
CA TYR A 141 6.82 -4.39 -14.55
C TYR A 141 7.98 -5.35 -14.80
N GLN A 142 9.04 -4.87 -15.46
CA GLN A 142 10.19 -5.71 -15.81
C GLN A 142 10.94 -6.10 -14.54
N ALA A 143 11.12 -5.17 -13.60
CA ALA A 143 11.70 -5.48 -12.29
C ALA A 143 10.87 -6.50 -11.49
N LYS A 144 9.54 -6.49 -11.65
CA LYS A 144 8.61 -7.40 -10.93
C LYS A 144 8.58 -8.83 -11.49
N TYR A 145 8.79 -9.03 -12.78
CA TYR A 145 8.51 -10.33 -13.44
C TYR A 145 9.60 -10.85 -14.37
N GLU A 146 10.53 -10.01 -14.81
CA GLU A 146 11.54 -10.36 -15.84
C GLU A 146 12.97 -10.26 -15.31
N ALA A 147 13.22 -9.36 -14.36
CA ALA A 147 14.56 -9.09 -13.84
C ALA A 147 14.96 -10.07 -12.74
N GLU A 148 16.08 -10.79 -12.93
CA GLU A 148 16.66 -11.68 -11.91
C GLU A 148 17.49 -10.95 -10.85
N ASP A 149 17.68 -9.64 -11.00
CA ASP A 149 18.60 -8.81 -10.22
C ASP A 149 17.92 -7.90 -9.16
N THR A 150 16.59 -7.94 -9.07
CA THR A 150 15.88 -7.25 -7.98
C THR A 150 16.16 -7.97 -6.66
N GLY A 151 16.76 -7.25 -5.72
CA GLY A 151 17.02 -7.73 -4.37
C GLY A 151 15.78 -7.63 -3.48
N TYR A 152 15.55 -8.64 -2.65
CA TYR A 152 14.54 -8.60 -1.58
C TYR A 152 15.22 -8.86 -0.25
N ARG A 153 15.13 -7.89 0.67
CA ARG A 153 15.86 -7.96 1.93
C ARG A 153 14.91 -8.13 3.12
N ILE A 154 15.15 -9.21 3.86
CA ILE A 154 14.57 -9.51 5.17
C ILE A 154 15.73 -9.97 6.08
N PRO A 155 16.04 -9.30 7.21
CA PRO A 155 15.44 -8.06 7.72
C PRO A 155 15.62 -6.86 6.78
N CYS A 156 14.61 -6.00 6.68
CA CYS A 156 14.57 -4.88 5.71
C CYS A 156 15.59 -3.76 5.98
N GLY A 157 16.22 -3.77 7.15
CA GLY A 157 17.23 -2.80 7.56
C GLY A 157 16.68 -1.55 8.25
N LEU A 158 15.37 -1.50 8.53
CA LEU A 158 14.79 -0.53 9.46
C LEU A 158 15.11 -0.94 10.91
N SER A 159 15.06 0.03 11.82
CA SER A 159 15.01 -0.27 13.26
C SER A 159 13.67 -0.93 13.63
N ALA A 160 13.62 -1.60 14.78
CA ALA A 160 12.40 -2.28 15.24
C ALA A 160 11.20 -1.31 15.37
N ASP A 161 11.45 -0.09 15.88
CA ASP A 161 10.40 0.92 16.05
C ASP A 161 9.89 1.45 14.70
N GLU A 162 10.79 1.65 13.73
CA GLU A 162 10.43 2.08 12.37
C GLU A 162 9.66 0.99 11.61
N GLU A 163 10.07 -0.27 11.76
CA GLU A 163 9.38 -1.41 11.15
C GLU A 163 7.99 -1.63 11.76
N ALA A 164 7.87 -1.53 13.09
CA ALA A 164 6.59 -1.61 13.80
C ALA A 164 5.64 -0.48 13.36
N SER A 165 6.14 0.76 13.28
CA SER A 165 5.35 1.90 12.83
C SER A 165 4.85 1.73 11.39
N MET A 166 5.68 1.20 10.47
CA MET A 166 5.26 0.91 9.10
C MET A 166 4.20 -0.20 9.05
N ALA A 167 4.35 -1.24 9.88
CA ALA A 167 3.39 -2.34 9.98
C ALA A 167 2.03 -1.89 10.53
N GLU A 168 2.00 -0.97 11.50
CA GLU A 168 0.77 -0.35 12.02
C GLU A 168 0.05 0.48 10.95
N THR A 169 0.80 1.29 10.21
CA THR A 169 0.25 2.06 9.07
C THR A 169 -0.32 1.14 8.00
N ALA A 170 0.37 0.03 7.69
CA ALA A 170 -0.10 -0.95 6.72
C ALA A 170 -1.44 -1.58 7.14
N GLN A 171 -1.55 -1.98 8.41
CA GLN A 171 -2.79 -2.52 8.98
C GLN A 171 -3.95 -1.52 8.93
N ALA A 172 -3.67 -0.27 9.32
CA ALA A 172 -4.67 0.79 9.28
C ALA A 172 -5.19 1.02 7.85
N ALA A 173 -4.29 1.12 6.87
CA ALA A 173 -4.66 1.30 5.47
C ALA A 173 -5.46 0.13 4.91
N PHE A 174 -5.02 -1.10 5.19
CA PHE A 174 -5.70 -2.32 4.74
C PHE A 174 -7.14 -2.39 5.28
N ARG A 175 -7.34 -2.08 6.57
CA ARG A 175 -8.68 -2.01 7.18
C ARG A 175 -9.53 -0.87 6.64
N LEU A 176 -8.94 0.30 6.39
CA LEU A 176 -9.69 1.49 5.99
C LEU A 176 -10.32 1.33 4.59
N ILE A 177 -9.65 0.64 3.68
CA ILE A 177 -10.22 0.26 2.37
C ILE A 177 -11.20 -0.91 2.47
N GLY A 178 -11.46 -1.43 3.67
CA GLY A 178 -12.35 -2.57 3.91
C GLY A 178 -11.78 -3.93 3.47
N ALA A 179 -10.48 -4.02 3.20
CA ALA A 179 -9.83 -5.27 2.85
C ALA A 179 -9.74 -6.21 4.06
N ARG A 180 -9.74 -7.51 3.78
CA ARG A 180 -9.72 -8.60 4.76
C ARG A 180 -8.95 -9.78 4.20
N GLY A 181 -8.65 -10.78 5.02
CA GLY A 181 -8.01 -12.00 4.53
C GLY A 181 -6.50 -11.83 4.47
N TRP A 182 -6.01 -11.40 3.32
CA TRP A 182 -4.59 -11.20 3.11
C TRP A 182 -4.36 -10.19 2.00
N GLY A 183 -3.18 -9.61 2.00
CA GLY A 183 -2.76 -8.66 0.99
C GLY A 183 -1.35 -8.17 1.25
N ARG A 184 -0.99 -7.08 0.60
CA ARG A 184 0.21 -6.32 0.96
C ARG A 184 -0.04 -4.83 0.82
N VAL A 185 0.74 -4.04 1.54
CA VAL A 185 0.76 -2.59 1.45
C VAL A 185 2.17 -2.16 1.09
N ASP A 186 2.28 -1.39 0.02
CA ASP A 186 3.55 -0.98 -0.57
C ASP A 186 3.84 0.49 -0.21
N PHE A 187 5.10 0.80 0.13
CA PHE A 187 5.53 2.09 0.65
C PHE A 187 6.81 2.58 -0.05
N MET A 188 6.88 3.88 -0.32
CA MET A 188 8.15 4.58 -0.48
C MET A 188 8.56 5.16 0.86
N ARG A 189 9.84 5.10 1.20
CA ARG A 189 10.40 5.73 2.40
C ARG A 189 11.43 6.78 2.04
N ASP A 190 11.18 8.03 2.40
CA ASP A 190 12.08 9.14 2.11
C ASP A 190 13.33 9.18 3.01
N ALA A 191 14.22 10.15 2.76
CA ALA A 191 15.46 10.35 3.53
C ALA A 191 15.23 10.91 4.94
N GLU A 192 14.07 11.50 5.21
CA GLU A 192 13.68 12.05 6.52
C GLU A 192 13.04 10.98 7.42
N GLY A 193 12.72 9.81 6.85
CA GLY A 193 12.14 8.66 7.53
C GLY A 193 10.60 8.58 7.43
N GLY A 194 9.97 9.41 6.59
CA GLY A 194 8.56 9.32 6.25
C GLY A 194 8.27 8.10 5.39
N HIS A 195 7.20 7.35 5.70
CA HIS A 195 6.71 6.24 4.89
C HIS A 195 5.43 6.65 4.16
N TRP A 196 5.47 6.61 2.83
CA TRP A 196 4.46 7.07 1.91
C TRP A 196 3.80 5.87 1.24
N LEU A 197 2.55 5.60 1.58
CA LEU A 197 1.77 4.51 1.00
C LEU A 197 1.61 4.71 -0.52
N ILE A 198 1.97 3.69 -1.31
CA ILE A 198 1.86 3.70 -2.77
C ILE A 198 0.57 3.00 -3.21
N GLU A 199 0.36 1.78 -2.71
CA GLU A 199 -0.78 0.94 -3.07
C GLU A 199 -1.09 -0.11 -1.98
N VAL A 200 -2.33 -0.58 -1.96
CA VAL A 200 -2.76 -1.76 -1.23
C VAL A 200 -3.15 -2.85 -2.23
N ASN A 201 -2.39 -3.94 -2.28
CA ASN A 201 -2.68 -5.05 -3.17
C ASN A 201 -3.49 -6.12 -2.43
N THR A 202 -4.76 -6.25 -2.81
CA THR A 202 -5.72 -7.18 -2.20
C THR A 202 -5.73 -8.57 -2.86
N VAL A 203 -4.98 -8.77 -3.94
CA VAL A 203 -4.82 -10.07 -4.61
C VAL A 203 -3.34 -10.25 -5.00
N PRO A 204 -2.44 -10.35 -4.01
CA PRO A 204 -1.01 -10.43 -4.29
C PRO A 204 -0.65 -11.77 -4.94
N GLY A 205 0.48 -11.79 -5.64
CA GLY A 205 1.05 -13.03 -6.16
C GLY A 205 1.32 -14.07 -5.06
N MET A 206 1.15 -15.35 -5.42
CA MET A 206 1.32 -16.49 -4.51
C MET A 206 2.28 -17.56 -5.08
N THR A 207 3.27 -17.14 -5.87
CA THR A 207 4.34 -18.02 -6.36
C THR A 207 5.49 -18.11 -5.35
N SER A 208 6.46 -19.00 -5.58
CA SER A 208 7.66 -19.12 -4.73
C SER A 208 8.53 -17.87 -4.66
N HIS A 209 8.38 -16.96 -5.63
CA HIS A 209 9.09 -15.67 -5.71
C HIS A 209 8.22 -14.49 -5.25
N SER A 210 6.97 -14.72 -4.87
CA SER A 210 6.06 -13.65 -4.46
C SER A 210 6.34 -13.19 -3.02
N LEU A 211 6.08 -11.91 -2.76
CA LEU A 211 6.46 -11.22 -1.52
C LEU A 211 5.70 -11.72 -0.28
N VAL A 212 4.42 -12.07 -0.39
CA VAL A 212 3.65 -12.62 0.76
C VAL A 212 4.20 -13.98 1.20
N PRO A 213 4.40 -14.98 0.31
CA PRO A 213 5.11 -16.21 0.66
C PRO A 213 6.53 -15.99 1.20
N MET A 214 7.26 -14.99 0.69
CA MET A 214 8.61 -14.67 1.16
C MET A 214 8.61 -14.16 2.60
N ALA A 215 7.73 -13.22 2.93
CA ALA A 215 7.57 -12.70 4.29
C ALA A 215 7.13 -13.80 5.28
N ALA A 216 6.21 -14.66 4.86
CA ALA A 216 5.75 -15.80 5.67
C ALA A 216 6.90 -16.78 5.98
N ARG A 217 7.72 -17.11 4.98
CA ARG A 217 8.86 -18.02 5.15
C ARG A 217 9.91 -17.45 6.12
N ALA A 218 10.09 -16.13 6.13
CA ALA A 218 11.03 -15.48 7.05
C ALA A 218 10.69 -15.70 8.53
N VAL A 219 9.42 -16.01 8.85
CA VAL A 219 8.96 -16.38 10.20
C VAL A 219 8.64 -17.87 10.34
N GLY A 220 9.14 -18.70 9.42
CA GLY A 220 9.00 -20.16 9.48
C GLY A 220 7.63 -20.70 9.03
N VAL A 221 6.81 -19.88 8.36
CA VAL A 221 5.52 -20.31 7.81
C VAL A 221 5.71 -20.79 6.36
N GLU A 222 5.60 -22.11 6.17
CA GLU A 222 5.68 -22.74 4.86
C GLU A 222 4.43 -22.48 4.00
N PHE A 223 4.60 -22.53 2.67
CA PHE A 223 3.55 -22.16 1.71
C PHE A 223 2.20 -22.90 1.91
N PRO A 224 2.15 -24.23 2.15
CA PRO A 224 0.87 -24.90 2.44
C PRO A 224 0.18 -24.39 3.71
N SER A 225 0.96 -24.03 4.73
CA SER A 225 0.46 -23.47 5.99
C SER A 225 -0.06 -22.06 5.79
N LEU A 226 0.63 -21.24 4.99
CA LEU A 226 0.15 -19.91 4.57
C LEU A 226 -1.19 -20.01 3.83
N CYS A 227 -1.28 -20.88 2.82
CA CYS A 227 -2.53 -21.09 2.07
C CYS A 227 -3.67 -21.56 2.99
N ARG A 228 -3.37 -22.44 3.95
CA ARG A 228 -4.34 -22.88 4.96
C ARG A 228 -4.79 -21.70 5.84
N ALA A 229 -3.85 -20.92 6.38
CA ALA A 229 -4.16 -19.77 7.23
C ALA A 229 -5.05 -18.74 6.50
N ILE A 230 -4.77 -18.50 5.21
CA ILE A 230 -5.63 -17.68 4.35
C ILE A 230 -7.05 -18.25 4.24
N LEU A 231 -7.19 -19.54 3.96
CA LEU A 231 -8.49 -20.21 3.82
C LEU A 231 -9.27 -20.23 5.14
N GLU A 232 -8.59 -20.42 6.28
CA GLU A 232 -9.19 -20.43 7.61
C GLU A 232 -9.90 -19.11 7.94
N GLN A 233 -9.42 -17.98 7.41
CA GLN A 233 -10.08 -16.68 7.59
C GLN A 233 -11.43 -16.56 6.89
N THR A 234 -11.74 -17.45 5.95
CA THR A 234 -13.06 -17.50 5.27
C THR A 234 -14.08 -18.31 6.05
N LEU A 235 -13.63 -19.08 7.06
CA LEU A 235 -14.50 -19.92 7.85
C LEU A 235 -15.19 -19.05 8.89
N VAL A 236 -16.51 -18.90 8.75
CA VAL A 236 -17.34 -18.32 9.82
C VAL A 236 -17.21 -19.23 11.03
N THR A 237 -16.58 -18.76 12.10
CA THR A 237 -16.77 -19.41 13.41
C THR A 237 -18.22 -19.17 13.78
N PRO A 238 -19.10 -20.19 13.91
CA PRO A 238 -20.45 -19.97 14.37
C PRO A 238 -20.33 -19.31 15.74
N SER A 239 -20.74 -18.05 15.84
CA SER A 239 -20.81 -17.34 17.10
C SER A 239 -21.69 -18.19 18.03
N GLY A 240 -21.06 -18.83 19.01
CA GLY A 240 -21.71 -19.75 19.92
C GLY A 240 -22.79 -19.04 20.72
N SER A 241 -24.04 -19.14 20.27
CA SER A 241 -25.20 -18.94 21.15
C SER A 241 -25.43 -20.24 21.91
N ARG A 242 -24.74 -20.37 23.05
CA ARG A 242 -25.18 -21.24 24.14
C ARG A 242 -24.93 -20.53 25.47
N ALA A 243 -25.99 -19.88 25.96
CA ALA A 243 -26.31 -19.85 27.39
C ALA A 243 -27.76 -19.38 27.55
N GLY A 244 -28.61 -20.25 28.10
CA GLY A 244 -29.87 -19.84 28.71
C GLY A 244 -31.07 -20.74 28.41
N GLY A 245 -31.28 -21.79 29.21
CA GLY A 245 -32.63 -22.35 29.40
C GLY A 245 -32.77 -23.87 29.42
N GLU A 246 -31.97 -24.61 30.18
CA GLU A 246 -32.47 -25.85 30.79
C GLU A 246 -33.05 -25.49 32.16
N THR A 247 -34.37 -25.31 32.23
CA THR A 247 -35.10 -25.45 33.49
C THR A 247 -35.50 -26.92 33.61
N ALA A 248 -34.84 -27.61 34.53
CA ALA A 248 -35.32 -28.85 35.09
C ALA A 248 -36.51 -28.54 36.02
N ASP A 249 -37.73 -28.86 35.58
CA ASP A 249 -38.79 -29.34 36.49
C ASP A 249 -38.60 -30.87 36.52
N GLY A 250 -38.35 -31.53 37.64
CA GLY A 250 -39.00 -31.32 38.93
C GLY A 250 -39.99 -32.48 39.11
N ALA A 251 -39.48 -33.65 39.49
CA ALA A 251 -40.30 -34.79 39.89
C ALA A 251 -40.58 -34.68 41.40
N ASP A 252 -41.85 -34.46 41.75
CA ASP A 252 -42.61 -35.12 42.83
C ASP A 252 -44.11 -34.89 42.61
#